data_AF-A0A538GN24-F1
#
_entry.id   AF-A0A538GN24-F1
#
_cell.length_a   1.000
_cell.length_b   1.000
_cell.length_c   1.000
_cell.angle_alpha   90.00
_cell.angle_beta   90.00
_cell.angle_gamma   90.00
#
_symmetry.space_group_name_H-M   'P 1'
#
loop_
_entity.id
_entity.type
_entity.pdbx_description
1 polymer ?
#
loop_
_entity_poly.entity_id
_entity_poly.type
_entity_poly.pdbx_seq_one_letter_code
_entity_poly.pdbx_strand_id
1 'polypeptide(L)'
;SQNPSLQYLDANGHGTFMAGLIAGNDGQAGGYRGVAPDARVVSLKVGVADGGVDVSQVIAAIDWVVQHRNDNGMNIRVLNLSYGTNSTQPYQVDPLAYAVEQAWKAGIVVVAAAGNSGYQKGASAQGLADPASDPQILAIGAADSSGTATPWDDSVSAFSANAASCSSACRGPDLIAPGNHMQGLRVPGSYIDQNNPGGVLSDRYFRGSGTSEATAFVSGAVADLLQRYPQLTPDQVKAMLSCDKLSSFNWKQEGCGELDLNKLLNASVPSVAVSQQYSAPATGTGLLEPSRGTDHVSTNGVALQGEQDIFGKPFASAAIAALEAAGSSWSGGMWNGSIWAGSSWSGSSWSGSSWSGSSWSGSSWSGSSWSGSSWSGSSWSGSSWSGSSWSGSSWSGSSWSGGSWLGASWGR
;
A
#
# COMPACT_ATOMS: atom_id res chain seq x y z
N SER A 1 6.42 12.24 4.58
CA SER A 1 5.32 13.18 4.30
C SER A 1 5.89 14.43 3.68
N GLN A 2 5.25 14.94 2.64
CA GLN A 2 5.61 16.15 1.89
C GLN A 2 5.24 17.42 2.66
N ASN A 3 4.45 17.28 3.74
CA ASN A 3 4.14 18.35 4.69
C ASN A 3 4.59 17.94 6.11
N PRO A 4 5.56 18.64 6.72
CA PRO A 4 6.01 18.36 8.08
C PRO A 4 4.88 18.37 9.12
N SER A 5 3.84 19.18 8.95
CA SER A 5 2.72 19.23 9.90
C SER A 5 1.83 17.98 9.84
N LEU A 6 2.00 17.14 8.82
CA LEU A 6 1.28 15.89 8.63
C LEU A 6 2.19 14.67 8.84
N GLN A 7 3.38 14.89 9.40
CA GLN A 7 4.26 13.80 9.83
C GLN A 7 3.54 12.99 10.92
N TYR A 8 3.57 11.65 10.78
CA TYR A 8 2.87 10.70 11.67
C TYR A 8 1.34 10.73 11.63
N LEU A 9 0.72 11.53 10.75
CA LEU A 9 -0.72 11.58 10.60
C LEU A 9 -1.17 10.90 9.30
N ASP A 10 -2.20 10.06 9.42
CA ASP A 10 -2.97 9.62 8.27
C ASP A 10 -4.08 10.64 7.94
N ALA A 11 -3.68 11.74 7.32
CA ALA A 11 -4.61 12.78 6.90
C ALA A 11 -5.59 12.34 5.79
N ASN A 12 -5.35 11.20 5.14
CA ASN A 12 -6.23 10.67 4.10
C ASN A 12 -7.26 9.69 4.68
N GLY A 13 -6.81 8.78 5.54
CA GLY A 13 -7.61 7.73 6.19
C GLY A 13 -7.45 6.34 5.55
N HIS A 14 -6.98 6.28 4.29
CA HIS A 14 -6.83 5.02 3.54
C HIS A 14 -5.84 4.07 4.20
N GLY A 15 -4.66 4.55 4.61
CA GLY A 15 -3.62 3.72 5.18
C GLY A 15 -4.05 3.05 6.50
N THR A 16 -4.76 3.79 7.35
CA THR A 16 -5.32 3.28 8.60
C THR A 16 -6.40 2.23 8.34
N PHE A 17 -7.24 2.46 7.33
CA PHE A 17 -8.25 1.49 6.92
C PHE A 17 -7.60 0.17 6.48
N MET A 18 -6.59 0.23 5.60
CA MET A 18 -5.85 -0.96 5.14
C MET A 18 -5.16 -1.68 6.30
N ALA A 19 -4.47 -0.94 7.18
CA ALA A 19 -3.83 -1.52 8.36
C ALA A 19 -4.85 -2.20 9.29
N GLY A 20 -6.05 -1.64 9.43
CA GLY A 20 -7.15 -2.24 10.17
C GLY A 20 -7.63 -3.57 9.58
N LEU A 21 -7.81 -3.64 8.26
CA LEU A 21 -8.18 -4.89 7.57
C LEU A 21 -7.10 -5.96 7.70
N ILE A 22 -5.82 -5.57 7.68
CA ILE A 22 -4.70 -6.52 7.81
C ILE A 22 -4.59 -7.02 9.26
N ALA A 23 -4.47 -6.12 10.23
CA ALA A 23 -4.01 -6.47 11.59
C ALA A 23 -4.79 -5.78 12.72
N GLY A 24 -5.99 -5.25 12.45
CA GLY A 24 -6.84 -4.68 13.49
C GLY A 24 -7.14 -5.72 14.58
N ASN A 25 -7.13 -5.31 15.85
CA ASN A 25 -7.36 -6.24 16.95
C ASN A 25 -7.91 -5.51 18.19
N ASP A 26 -9.18 -5.72 18.51
CA ASP A 26 -9.81 -5.18 19.72
C ASP A 26 -9.47 -5.98 21.00
N GLY A 27 -8.73 -7.10 20.89
CA GLY A 27 -8.26 -7.89 22.04
C GLY A 27 -9.34 -8.67 22.79
N GLN A 28 -10.58 -8.66 22.31
CA GLN A 28 -11.74 -9.30 22.94
C GLN A 28 -12.53 -10.18 21.97
N ALA A 29 -13.20 -11.21 22.50
CA ALA A 29 -14.05 -12.08 21.70
C ALA A 29 -15.23 -11.29 21.12
N GLY A 30 -15.48 -11.43 19.82
CA GLY A 30 -16.51 -10.65 19.11
C GLY A 30 -16.13 -9.19 18.82
N GLY A 31 -14.92 -8.75 19.19
CA GLY A 31 -14.39 -7.44 18.80
C GLY A 31 -13.90 -7.43 17.35
N TYR A 32 -13.65 -6.23 16.80
CA TYR A 32 -13.12 -6.09 15.44
C TYR A 32 -11.76 -6.78 15.30
N ARG A 33 -11.59 -7.53 14.21
CA ARG A 33 -10.35 -8.19 13.84
C ARG A 33 -10.09 -8.01 12.36
N GLY A 34 -8.87 -7.63 12.03
CA GLY A 34 -8.31 -7.84 10.70
C GLY A 34 -8.04 -9.32 10.46
N VAL A 35 -7.56 -9.64 9.27
CA VAL A 35 -7.30 -11.04 8.88
C VAL A 35 -6.18 -11.66 9.74
N ALA A 36 -5.08 -10.93 9.93
CA ALA A 36 -3.91 -11.35 10.73
C ALA A 36 -3.72 -10.43 11.97
N PRO A 37 -4.57 -10.54 13.00
CA PRO A 37 -4.66 -9.59 14.12
C PRO A 37 -3.44 -9.54 15.04
N ASP A 38 -2.52 -10.51 14.93
CA ASP A 38 -1.26 -10.56 15.68
C ASP A 38 -0.04 -10.13 14.84
N ALA A 39 -0.25 -9.77 13.58
CA ALA A 39 0.81 -9.25 12.72
C ALA A 39 1.24 -7.84 13.17
N ARG A 40 2.55 -7.57 13.07
CA ARG A 40 3.09 -6.22 13.28
C ARG A 40 2.97 -5.43 11.97
N VAL A 41 2.57 -4.17 12.06
CA VAL A 41 2.46 -3.25 10.90
C VAL A 41 3.61 -2.26 10.91
N VAL A 42 4.29 -2.13 9.77
CA VAL A 42 5.23 -1.04 9.48
C VAL A 42 4.56 -0.12 8.46
N SER A 43 4.38 1.15 8.79
CA SER A 43 3.71 2.13 7.92
C SER A 43 4.73 3.05 7.25
N LEU A 44 4.72 3.07 5.91
CA LEU A 44 5.51 4.00 5.09
C LEU A 44 4.58 5.00 4.42
N LYS A 45 4.56 6.23 4.92
CA LYS A 45 3.70 7.30 4.36
C LYS A 45 4.33 7.92 3.11
N VAL A 46 3.84 7.47 1.96
CA VAL A 46 4.23 7.99 0.62
C VAL A 46 3.24 9.01 0.06
N GLY A 47 1.99 9.04 0.55
CA GLY A 47 0.95 9.93 0.02
C GLY A 47 0.77 11.26 0.75
N VAL A 48 0.24 12.24 0.00
CA VAL A 48 -0.24 13.53 0.53
C VAL A 48 -1.66 13.37 1.13
N ALA A 49 -2.22 14.45 1.71
CA ALA A 49 -3.48 14.37 2.44
C ALA A 49 -4.69 13.95 1.59
N ASP A 50 -4.76 14.39 0.33
CA ASP A 50 -5.82 14.01 -0.61
C ASP A 50 -5.63 12.62 -1.23
N GLY A 51 -4.54 11.94 -0.88
CA GLY A 51 -4.22 10.60 -1.37
C GLY A 51 -3.28 10.59 -2.57
N GLY A 52 -2.89 11.73 -3.15
CA GLY A 52 -1.89 11.76 -4.21
C GLY A 52 -0.57 11.10 -3.81
N VAL A 53 -0.04 10.22 -4.65
CA VAL A 53 1.24 9.52 -4.43
C VAL A 53 2.06 9.56 -5.71
N ASP A 54 3.33 9.95 -5.62
CA ASP A 54 4.26 9.90 -6.75
C ASP A 54 5.01 8.58 -6.81
N VAL A 55 5.25 8.08 -8.04
CA VAL A 55 5.99 6.84 -8.28
C VAL A 55 7.37 6.83 -7.64
N SER A 56 8.11 7.95 -7.70
CA SER A 56 9.45 8.01 -7.11
C SER A 56 9.44 7.75 -5.60
N GLN A 57 8.35 8.12 -4.92
CA GLN A 57 8.23 7.87 -3.49
C GLN A 57 7.90 6.42 -3.16
N VAL A 58 7.10 5.78 -4.02
CA VAL A 58 6.79 4.36 -3.88
C VAL A 58 8.06 3.54 -4.08
N ILE A 59 8.85 3.84 -5.11
CA ILE A 59 10.16 3.20 -5.36
C ILE A 59 11.08 3.40 -4.15
N ALA A 60 11.28 4.64 -3.70
CA ALA A 60 12.11 4.90 -2.52
C ALA A 60 11.63 4.15 -1.27
N ALA A 61 10.32 4.01 -1.06
CA ALA A 61 9.75 3.27 0.06
C ALA A 61 9.96 1.75 -0.05
N ILE A 62 9.79 1.18 -1.26
CA ILE A 62 10.06 -0.25 -1.52
C ILE A 62 11.53 -0.54 -1.25
N ASP A 63 12.43 0.28 -1.79
CA ASP A 63 13.87 0.19 -1.59
C ASP A 63 14.26 0.20 -0.11
N TRP A 64 13.62 1.08 0.66
CA TRP A 64 13.82 1.16 2.10
C TRP A 64 13.39 -0.14 2.77
N VAL A 65 12.22 -0.66 2.41
CA VAL A 65 11.72 -1.94 2.94
C VAL A 65 12.70 -3.07 2.63
N VAL A 66 13.22 -3.16 1.40
CA VAL A 66 14.18 -4.20 1.01
C VAL A 66 15.45 -4.15 1.87
N GLN A 67 16.01 -2.96 2.04
CA GLN A 67 17.26 -2.75 2.79
C GLN A 67 17.08 -2.93 4.29
N HIS A 68 15.95 -2.52 4.86
CA HIS A 68 15.72 -2.45 6.30
C HIS A 68 14.77 -3.53 6.84
N ARG A 69 14.32 -4.50 6.02
CA ARG A 69 13.33 -5.52 6.43
C ARG A 69 13.65 -6.29 7.71
N ASN A 70 14.94 -6.39 8.07
CA ASN A 70 15.43 -7.13 9.23
C ASN A 70 15.98 -6.23 10.35
N ASP A 71 15.97 -4.91 10.16
CA ASP A 71 16.54 -3.98 11.13
C ASP A 71 15.75 -4.00 12.45
N ASN A 72 16.44 -3.87 13.57
CA ASN A 72 15.83 -3.69 14.89
C ASN A 72 14.78 -4.76 15.27
N GLY A 73 14.97 -6.00 14.83
CA GLY A 73 14.04 -7.10 15.11
C GLY A 73 12.76 -7.06 14.27
N MET A 74 12.74 -6.26 13.21
CA MET A 74 11.77 -6.38 12.13
C MET A 74 12.01 -7.68 11.36
N ASN A 75 10.95 -8.13 10.70
CA ASN A 75 10.96 -9.26 9.77
C ASN A 75 9.85 -8.97 8.77
N ILE A 76 10.05 -7.96 7.93
CA ILE A 76 9.05 -7.56 6.93
C ILE A 76 9.00 -8.66 5.86
N ARG A 77 7.88 -9.36 5.79
CA ARG A 77 7.67 -10.51 4.88
C ARG A 77 6.54 -10.31 3.88
N VAL A 78 5.69 -9.31 4.09
CA VAL A 78 4.57 -8.96 3.21
C VAL A 78 4.60 -7.45 2.96
N LEU A 79 4.50 -7.07 1.70
CA LEU A 79 4.38 -5.68 1.27
C LEU A 79 3.02 -5.47 0.61
N ASN A 80 2.15 -4.72 1.29
CA ASN A 80 0.84 -4.33 0.77
C ASN A 80 0.94 -3.05 -0.06
N LEU A 81 0.73 -3.16 -1.36
CA LEU A 81 0.61 -2.04 -2.29
C LEU A 81 -0.85 -1.89 -2.74
N SER A 82 -1.67 -1.30 -1.87
CA SER A 82 -2.99 -0.79 -2.23
C SER A 82 -2.85 0.50 -3.09
N TYR A 83 -2.07 0.38 -4.16
CA TYR A 83 -1.60 1.42 -5.07
C TYR A 83 -1.35 0.85 -6.46
N GLY A 84 -1.47 1.71 -7.47
CA GLY A 84 -0.89 1.50 -8.77
C GLY A 84 -0.84 2.78 -9.59
N THR A 85 -0.35 2.70 -10.83
CA THR A 85 -0.38 3.72 -11.91
C THR A 85 -1.02 3.19 -13.18
N ASN A 86 -1.41 4.11 -14.05
CA ASN A 86 -1.78 3.78 -15.42
C ASN A 86 -0.57 3.88 -16.36
N SER A 87 0.58 3.36 -15.89
CA SER A 87 1.86 3.36 -16.62
C SER A 87 1.67 3.10 -18.11
N THR A 88 2.38 3.88 -18.91
CA THR A 88 2.30 3.84 -20.38
C THR A 88 3.41 3.00 -21.01
N GLN A 89 4.21 2.32 -20.20
CA GLN A 89 5.30 1.44 -20.64
C GLN A 89 5.10 0.00 -20.13
N PRO A 90 5.76 -0.98 -20.75
CA PRO A 90 5.72 -2.37 -20.28
C PRO A 90 6.44 -2.55 -18.95
N TYR A 91 5.94 -3.44 -18.08
CA TYR A 91 6.56 -3.75 -16.79
C TYR A 91 8.03 -4.17 -16.91
N GLN A 92 8.43 -4.81 -18.04
CA GLN A 92 9.79 -5.29 -18.25
C GLN A 92 10.85 -4.18 -18.20
N VAL A 93 10.47 -2.93 -18.40
CA VAL A 93 11.39 -1.79 -18.28
C VAL A 93 11.00 -0.86 -17.14
N ASP A 94 9.81 -1.00 -16.56
CA ASP A 94 9.28 -0.05 -15.60
C ASP A 94 10.10 -0.06 -14.29
N PRO A 95 10.64 1.10 -13.83
CA PRO A 95 11.36 1.19 -12.56
C PRO A 95 10.50 0.83 -11.34
N LEU A 96 9.17 1.03 -11.35
CA LEU A 96 8.31 0.61 -10.25
C LEU A 96 8.13 -0.92 -10.23
N ALA A 97 7.91 -1.53 -11.40
CA ALA A 97 7.89 -2.99 -11.53
C ALA A 97 9.23 -3.61 -11.06
N TYR A 98 10.35 -3.00 -11.45
CA TYR A 98 11.66 -3.48 -11.01
C TYR A 98 11.85 -3.44 -9.50
N ALA A 99 11.45 -2.34 -8.83
CA ALA A 99 11.54 -2.22 -7.39
C ALA A 99 10.73 -3.32 -6.67
N VAL A 100 9.52 -3.63 -7.14
CA VAL A 100 8.72 -4.72 -6.54
C VAL A 100 9.32 -6.10 -6.81
N GLU A 101 9.96 -6.31 -7.96
CA GLU A 101 10.71 -7.55 -8.20
C GLU A 101 11.91 -7.69 -7.27
N GLN A 102 12.60 -6.59 -6.92
CA GLN A 102 13.69 -6.63 -5.93
C GLN A 102 13.16 -7.00 -4.54
N ALA A 103 11.99 -6.48 -4.15
CA ALA A 103 11.34 -6.89 -2.91
C ALA A 103 10.97 -8.38 -2.89
N TRP A 104 10.43 -8.88 -4.01
CA TRP A 104 10.14 -10.29 -4.19
C TRP A 104 11.40 -11.16 -4.08
N LYS A 105 12.48 -10.80 -4.78
CA LYS A 105 13.79 -11.48 -4.73
C LYS A 105 14.40 -11.44 -3.33
N ALA A 106 14.12 -10.41 -2.53
CA ALA A 106 14.56 -10.29 -1.15
C ALA A 106 13.75 -11.14 -0.14
N GLY A 107 12.75 -11.90 -0.60
CA GLY A 107 11.93 -12.80 0.21
C GLY A 107 10.66 -12.15 0.80
N ILE A 108 10.24 -11.01 0.24
CA ILE A 108 9.05 -10.28 0.64
C ILE A 108 7.93 -10.57 -0.36
N VAL A 109 6.80 -11.08 0.10
CA VAL A 109 5.62 -11.26 -0.76
C VAL A 109 5.03 -9.90 -1.05
N VAL A 110 5.02 -9.50 -2.32
CA VAL A 110 4.39 -8.24 -2.75
C VAL A 110 2.96 -8.52 -3.20
N VAL A 111 2.01 -7.81 -2.62
CA VAL A 111 0.58 -7.89 -2.91
C VAL A 111 0.11 -6.53 -3.40
N ALA A 112 -0.31 -6.45 -4.67
CA ALA A 112 -0.68 -5.20 -5.33
C ALA A 112 -2.15 -5.22 -5.79
N ALA A 113 -2.79 -4.06 -5.69
CA ALA A 113 -4.15 -3.85 -6.16
C ALA A 113 -4.22 -3.85 -7.69
N ALA A 114 -5.14 -4.61 -8.26
CA ALA A 114 -5.39 -4.65 -9.70
C ALA A 114 -5.72 -3.27 -10.30
N GLY A 115 -6.32 -2.39 -9.49
CA GLY A 115 -6.78 -1.07 -9.90
C GLY A 115 -8.31 -1.01 -9.99
N ASN A 116 -8.84 0.21 -10.00
CA ASN A 116 -10.27 0.47 -10.11
C ASN A 116 -10.59 1.10 -11.48
N SER A 117 -11.79 0.87 -12.03
CA SER A 117 -12.21 1.19 -13.41
C SER A 117 -12.10 2.67 -13.82
N GLY A 118 -11.95 3.60 -12.87
CA GLY A 118 -11.69 5.02 -13.15
C GLY A 118 -10.20 5.37 -13.31
N TYR A 119 -9.30 4.47 -12.92
CA TYR A 119 -7.87 4.75 -12.77
C TYR A 119 -7.06 4.46 -14.03
N GLN A 120 -7.42 3.39 -14.71
CA GLN A 120 -6.89 3.08 -16.02
C GLN A 120 -7.69 3.93 -17.02
N LYS A 121 -7.08 4.93 -17.66
CA LYS A 121 -7.55 5.70 -18.83
C LYS A 121 -9.06 5.61 -19.22
N GLY A 122 -9.96 6.03 -18.35
CA GLY A 122 -11.42 5.98 -18.58
C GLY A 122 -11.99 4.56 -18.76
N ALA A 123 -13.30 4.47 -19.01
CA ALA A 123 -14.05 3.20 -19.09
C ALA A 123 -13.58 2.17 -20.15
N SER A 124 -12.51 2.46 -20.89
CA SER A 124 -11.96 1.64 -21.98
C SER A 124 -10.54 1.14 -21.71
N ALA A 125 -9.95 1.44 -20.55
CA ALA A 125 -8.60 1.01 -20.30
C ALA A 125 -8.52 -0.51 -20.01
N GLN A 126 -7.37 -1.05 -20.35
CA GLN A 126 -7.18 -2.47 -20.60
C GLN A 126 -6.11 -2.99 -19.63
N GLY A 127 -6.43 -4.05 -18.87
CA GLY A 127 -5.45 -4.77 -18.05
C GLY A 127 -5.45 -4.35 -16.59
N LEU A 128 -4.29 -4.40 -15.93
CA LEU A 128 -4.08 -4.11 -14.51
C LEU A 128 -3.22 -2.87 -14.35
N ALA A 129 -3.38 -2.16 -13.23
CA ALA A 129 -2.52 -1.03 -12.88
C ALA A 129 -1.09 -1.53 -12.63
N ASP A 130 -0.09 -0.72 -12.92
CA ASP A 130 1.29 -1.00 -12.51
C ASP A 130 1.44 -0.72 -11.00
N PRO A 131 2.04 -1.59 -10.15
CA PRO A 131 2.82 -2.76 -10.51
C PRO A 131 2.02 -4.07 -10.57
N ALA A 132 0.70 -4.09 -10.34
CA ALA A 132 -0.10 -5.32 -10.46
C ALA A 132 -0.10 -5.93 -11.88
N SER A 133 0.31 -5.19 -12.90
CA SER A 133 0.56 -5.70 -14.26
C SER A 133 1.79 -6.63 -14.33
N ASP A 134 2.74 -6.55 -13.39
CA ASP A 134 3.96 -7.35 -13.35
C ASP A 134 3.70 -8.79 -12.88
N PRO A 135 3.78 -9.80 -13.77
CA PRO A 135 3.47 -11.20 -13.50
C PRO A 135 4.29 -11.84 -12.38
N GLN A 136 5.33 -11.21 -11.84
CA GLN A 136 6.07 -11.73 -10.70
C GLN A 136 5.29 -11.63 -9.39
N ILE A 137 4.64 -10.48 -9.13
CA ILE A 137 4.00 -10.21 -7.84
C ILE A 137 2.54 -10.71 -7.76
N LEU A 138 1.91 -10.63 -6.60
CA LEU A 138 0.48 -10.96 -6.46
C LEU A 138 -0.39 -9.79 -6.92
N ALA A 139 -1.25 -10.01 -7.90
CA ALA A 139 -2.22 -9.04 -8.40
C ALA A 139 -3.64 -9.38 -7.95
N ILE A 140 -4.25 -8.49 -7.17
CA ILE A 140 -5.50 -8.76 -6.46
C ILE A 140 -6.64 -7.92 -7.02
N GLY A 141 -7.65 -8.58 -7.58
CA GLY A 141 -8.93 -7.96 -7.92
C GLY A 141 -9.92 -8.00 -6.75
N ALA A 142 -11.08 -7.37 -6.92
CA ALA A 142 -12.11 -7.28 -5.90
C ALA A 142 -13.35 -8.12 -6.24
N ALA A 143 -13.88 -8.78 -5.23
CA ALA A 143 -15.19 -9.44 -5.23
C ALA A 143 -16.20 -8.64 -4.40
N ASP A 144 -17.45 -8.71 -4.81
CA ASP A 144 -18.61 -8.39 -4.00
C ASP A 144 -19.19 -9.67 -3.42
N SER A 145 -19.24 -9.73 -2.09
CA SER A 145 -19.80 -10.88 -1.35
C SER A 145 -21.32 -10.87 -1.25
N SER A 146 -21.98 -9.83 -1.80
CA SER A 146 -23.43 -9.62 -1.67
C SER A 146 -23.93 -9.62 -0.22
N GLY A 147 -23.02 -9.37 0.74
CA GLY A 147 -23.30 -9.42 2.18
C GLY A 147 -23.54 -10.82 2.74
N THR A 148 -23.25 -11.89 2.00
CA THR A 148 -23.38 -13.27 2.47
C THR A 148 -22.02 -13.89 2.81
N ALA A 149 -22.05 -15.00 3.55
CA ALA A 149 -20.84 -15.75 3.90
C ALA A 149 -20.47 -16.82 2.87
N THR A 150 -21.31 -17.02 1.85
CA THR A 150 -21.14 -18.10 0.89
C THR A 150 -20.80 -17.54 -0.48
N PRO A 151 -19.82 -18.10 -1.20
CA PRO A 151 -19.33 -17.51 -2.46
C PRO A 151 -20.27 -17.72 -3.66
N TRP A 152 -21.50 -18.22 -3.44
CA TRP A 152 -22.38 -18.68 -4.53
C TRP A 152 -23.06 -17.53 -5.26
N ASP A 153 -23.32 -16.43 -4.54
CA ASP A 153 -23.87 -15.18 -5.07
C ASP A 153 -22.83 -14.07 -5.20
N ASP A 154 -21.55 -14.41 -5.00
CA ASP A 154 -20.44 -13.49 -5.13
C ASP A 154 -20.19 -13.19 -6.61
N SER A 155 -19.74 -11.96 -6.86
CA SER A 155 -19.47 -11.48 -8.22
C SER A 155 -18.20 -10.64 -8.25
N VAL A 156 -17.54 -10.61 -9.41
CA VAL A 156 -16.42 -9.68 -9.61
C VAL A 156 -16.95 -8.25 -9.52
N SER A 157 -16.37 -7.44 -8.63
CA SER A 157 -16.80 -6.05 -8.44
C SER A 157 -16.69 -5.29 -9.76
N ALA A 158 -17.73 -4.52 -10.11
CA ALA A 158 -17.79 -3.80 -11.38
C ALA A 158 -16.63 -2.80 -11.59
N PHE A 159 -16.03 -2.30 -10.51
CA PHE A 159 -14.86 -1.44 -10.57
C PHE A 159 -13.54 -2.20 -10.71
N SER A 160 -13.48 -3.51 -10.45
CA SER A 160 -12.22 -4.24 -10.43
C SER A 160 -11.60 -4.27 -11.83
N ALA A 161 -10.40 -3.70 -11.95
CA ALA A 161 -9.63 -3.78 -13.17
C ALA A 161 -9.37 -5.24 -13.56
N ASN A 162 -9.37 -5.52 -14.86
CA ASN A 162 -9.29 -6.86 -15.38
C ASN A 162 -8.84 -6.88 -16.86
N ALA A 163 -8.56 -8.08 -17.36
CA ALA A 163 -8.11 -8.31 -18.73
C ALA A 163 -9.24 -8.63 -19.72
N ALA A 164 -10.53 -8.55 -19.32
CA ALA A 164 -11.63 -9.05 -20.15
C ALA A 164 -11.74 -8.32 -21.49
N SER A 165 -11.48 -7.01 -21.50
CA SER A 165 -11.49 -6.14 -22.68
C SER A 165 -10.25 -6.27 -23.58
N CYS A 166 -9.24 -7.05 -23.16
CA CYS A 166 -7.99 -7.20 -23.91
C CYS A 166 -8.08 -8.26 -25.00
N SER A 167 -7.69 -7.88 -26.22
CA SER A 167 -7.71 -8.73 -27.41
C SER A 167 -6.55 -9.75 -27.46
N SER A 168 -5.36 -9.44 -26.94
CA SER A 168 -4.32 -10.41 -26.50
C SER A 168 -3.02 -9.68 -26.11
N ALA A 169 -2.74 -9.63 -24.79
CA ALA A 169 -1.44 -9.30 -24.15
C ALA A 169 -1.59 -8.94 -22.66
N CYS A 170 -2.81 -8.66 -22.18
CA CYS A 170 -2.99 -8.26 -20.79
C CYS A 170 -2.98 -9.45 -19.83
N ARG A 171 -2.30 -9.26 -18.71
CA ARG A 171 -2.42 -10.07 -17.51
C ARG A 171 -3.79 -9.81 -16.84
N GLY A 172 -4.50 -10.87 -16.45
CA GLY A 172 -5.61 -10.79 -15.48
C GLY A 172 -5.09 -10.88 -14.05
N PRO A 173 -5.91 -10.58 -13.02
CA PRO A 173 -5.46 -10.72 -11.63
C PRO A 173 -5.06 -12.18 -11.35
N ASP A 174 -4.23 -12.42 -10.33
CA ASP A 174 -3.95 -13.80 -9.91
C ASP A 174 -5.17 -14.40 -9.22
N LEU A 175 -5.87 -13.58 -8.41
CA LEU A 175 -7.09 -13.93 -7.69
C LEU A 175 -7.94 -12.68 -7.39
N ILE A 176 -9.17 -12.90 -6.92
CA ILE A 176 -10.00 -11.85 -6.30
C ILE A 176 -10.23 -12.15 -4.81
N ALA A 177 -10.54 -11.12 -4.04
CA ALA A 177 -10.90 -11.26 -2.63
C ALA A 177 -11.97 -10.21 -2.26
N PRO A 178 -12.64 -10.35 -1.11
CA PRO A 178 -13.63 -9.39 -0.65
C PRO A 178 -13.11 -7.95 -0.69
N GLY A 179 -13.75 -7.12 -1.51
CA GLY A 179 -13.34 -5.74 -1.74
C GLY A 179 -14.51 -4.76 -1.78
N ASN A 180 -15.77 -5.22 -1.74
CA ASN A 180 -16.94 -4.35 -1.59
C ASN A 180 -17.39 -4.26 -0.14
N HIS A 181 -17.81 -3.06 0.26
CA HIS A 181 -18.54 -2.81 1.51
C HIS A 181 -17.82 -3.27 2.77
N MET A 182 -16.48 -3.30 2.72
CA MET A 182 -15.61 -3.74 3.80
C MET A 182 -15.72 -2.76 4.97
N GLN A 183 -15.76 -3.28 6.19
CA GLN A 183 -15.71 -2.46 7.40
C GLN A 183 -14.27 -2.34 7.88
N GLY A 184 -13.77 -1.12 8.01
CA GLY A 184 -12.40 -0.81 8.43
C GLY A 184 -12.34 0.25 9.53
N LEU A 185 -11.14 0.43 10.08
CA LEU A 185 -10.87 1.51 11.04
C LEU A 185 -11.03 2.88 10.37
N ARG A 186 -11.68 3.81 11.07
CA ARG A 186 -11.93 5.17 10.63
C ARG A 186 -10.87 6.13 11.17
N VAL A 187 -10.55 7.15 10.39
CA VAL A 187 -9.81 8.35 10.86
C VAL A 187 -10.76 9.55 10.79
N PRO A 188 -11.39 9.96 11.91
CA PRO A 188 -12.30 11.10 11.90
C PRO A 188 -11.63 12.38 11.39
N GLY A 189 -12.30 13.09 10.48
CA GLY A 189 -11.79 14.32 9.88
C GLY A 189 -10.69 14.12 8.83
N SER A 190 -10.39 12.89 8.42
CA SER A 190 -9.49 12.64 7.28
C SER A 190 -10.13 13.04 5.95
N TYR A 191 -9.35 13.10 4.88
CA TYR A 191 -9.85 13.44 3.55
C TYR A 191 -10.98 12.50 3.10
N ILE A 192 -10.82 11.18 3.25
CA ILE A 192 -11.88 10.22 2.88
C ILE A 192 -13.11 10.41 3.74
N ASP A 193 -12.93 10.63 5.05
CA ASP A 193 -14.02 10.83 5.99
C ASP A 193 -14.90 12.03 5.61
N GLN A 194 -14.27 13.14 5.22
CA GLN A 194 -14.97 14.37 4.83
C GLN A 194 -15.63 14.26 3.45
N ASN A 195 -14.99 13.58 2.50
CA ASN A 195 -15.47 13.50 1.12
C ASN A 195 -16.44 12.35 0.86
N ASN A 196 -16.53 11.37 1.78
CA ASN A 196 -17.40 10.20 1.63
C ASN A 196 -18.24 9.94 2.90
N PRO A 197 -19.08 10.90 3.36
CA PRO A 197 -19.79 10.77 4.63
C PRO A 197 -20.74 9.57 4.70
N GLY A 198 -21.20 9.05 3.55
CA GLY A 198 -22.02 7.82 3.49
C GLY A 198 -21.28 6.55 3.91
N GLY A 199 -19.96 6.57 3.94
CA GLY A 199 -19.13 5.48 4.45
C GLY A 199 -18.99 5.46 5.98
N VAL A 200 -19.40 6.52 6.69
CA VAL A 200 -19.28 6.56 8.15
C VAL A 200 -20.28 5.58 8.77
N LEU A 201 -19.76 4.57 9.48
CA LEU A 201 -20.58 3.61 10.23
C LEU A 201 -20.71 4.00 11.70
N SER A 202 -19.65 4.58 12.28
CA SER A 202 -19.59 5.04 13.66
C SER A 202 -18.38 5.96 13.88
N ASP A 203 -18.13 6.36 15.13
CA ASP A 203 -16.91 7.07 15.51
C ASP A 203 -15.63 6.26 15.29
N ARG A 204 -15.72 4.93 15.26
CA ARG A 204 -14.57 4.02 15.11
C ARG A 204 -14.44 3.40 13.73
N TYR A 205 -15.54 3.25 13.00
CA TYR A 205 -15.58 2.43 11.79
C TYR A 205 -16.10 3.19 10.57
N PHE A 206 -15.54 2.82 9.44
CA PHE A 206 -15.89 3.32 8.13
C PHE A 206 -16.13 2.13 7.20
N ARG A 207 -16.94 2.31 6.16
CA ARG A 207 -17.20 1.33 5.11
C ARG A 207 -16.51 1.77 3.81
N GLY A 208 -15.75 0.87 3.21
CA GLY A 208 -14.99 1.12 1.97
C GLY A 208 -15.19 0.06 0.91
N SER A 209 -14.89 0.43 -0.32
CA SER A 209 -14.94 -0.46 -1.48
C SER A 209 -13.80 -0.15 -2.43
N GLY A 210 -13.08 -1.18 -2.85
CA GLY A 210 -11.95 -1.06 -3.76
C GLY A 210 -11.09 -2.31 -3.84
N THR A 211 -10.25 -2.37 -4.87
CA THR A 211 -9.16 -3.37 -4.95
C THR A 211 -8.12 -3.16 -3.85
N SER A 212 -8.04 -1.95 -3.27
CA SER A 212 -7.22 -1.65 -2.10
C SER A 212 -7.57 -2.53 -0.91
N GLU A 213 -8.85 -2.68 -0.61
CA GLU A 213 -9.40 -3.47 0.49
C GLU A 213 -9.16 -4.96 0.27
N ALA A 214 -9.37 -5.44 -0.96
CA ALA A 214 -9.06 -6.82 -1.34
C ALA A 214 -7.55 -7.13 -1.17
N THR A 215 -6.67 -6.22 -1.59
CA THR A 215 -5.21 -6.33 -1.39
C THR A 215 -4.84 -6.39 0.09
N ALA A 216 -5.48 -5.59 0.94
CA ALA A 216 -5.27 -5.62 2.39
C ALA A 216 -5.73 -6.95 3.01
N PHE A 217 -6.90 -7.45 2.60
CA PHE A 217 -7.41 -8.75 3.02
C PHE A 217 -6.42 -9.87 2.67
N VAL A 218 -5.95 -9.93 1.43
CA VAL A 218 -4.98 -10.93 0.97
C VAL A 218 -3.63 -10.77 1.67
N SER A 219 -3.18 -9.55 1.95
CA SER A 219 -1.94 -9.32 2.70
C SER A 219 -1.99 -9.92 4.10
N GLY A 220 -3.13 -9.83 4.79
CA GLY A 220 -3.33 -10.53 6.06
C GLY A 220 -3.37 -12.05 5.90
N ALA A 221 -4.06 -12.57 4.87
CA ALA A 221 -4.07 -14.01 4.58
C ALA A 221 -2.67 -14.57 4.31
N VAL A 222 -1.83 -13.82 3.59
CA VAL A 222 -0.41 -14.16 3.36
C VAL A 222 0.38 -14.11 4.67
N ALA A 223 0.11 -13.15 5.56
CA ALA A 223 0.76 -13.09 6.85
C ALA A 223 0.43 -14.31 7.72
N ASP A 224 -0.83 -14.76 7.74
CA ASP A 224 -1.24 -16.00 8.44
C ASP A 224 -0.61 -17.24 7.82
N LEU A 225 -0.55 -17.32 6.49
CA LEU A 225 0.14 -18.40 5.79
C LEU A 225 1.62 -18.47 6.18
N LEU A 226 2.28 -17.32 6.26
CA LEU A 226 3.68 -17.21 6.67
C LEU A 226 3.88 -17.45 8.17
N GLN A 227 2.88 -17.20 9.01
CA GLN A 227 2.90 -17.62 10.41
C GLN A 227 2.90 -19.16 10.50
N ARG A 228 2.06 -19.84 9.70
CA ARG A 228 1.97 -21.30 9.67
C ARG A 228 3.18 -21.96 9.00
N TYR A 229 3.71 -21.35 7.94
CA TYR A 229 4.85 -21.84 7.17
C TYR A 229 5.94 -20.75 7.01
N PRO A 230 6.75 -20.49 8.06
CA PRO A 230 7.68 -19.37 8.09
C PRO A 230 8.77 -19.35 7.01
N GLN A 231 9.06 -20.53 6.43
CA GLN A 231 10.13 -20.74 5.47
C GLN A 231 9.68 -20.62 4.00
N LEU A 232 8.39 -20.33 3.74
CA LEU A 232 7.92 -20.18 2.37
C LEU A 232 8.62 -19.01 1.68
N THR A 233 9.06 -19.24 0.45
CA THR A 233 9.47 -18.18 -0.46
C THR A 233 8.24 -17.50 -1.07
N PRO A 234 8.37 -16.28 -1.60
CA PRO A 234 7.28 -15.64 -2.34
C PRO A 234 6.74 -16.48 -3.51
N ASP A 235 7.62 -17.16 -4.26
CA ASP A 235 7.20 -18.07 -5.33
C ASP A 235 6.34 -19.24 -4.81
N GLN A 236 6.70 -19.83 -3.66
CA GLN A 236 5.89 -20.87 -3.05
C GLN A 236 4.55 -20.33 -2.55
N VAL A 237 4.52 -19.13 -1.95
CA VAL A 237 3.26 -18.47 -1.57
C VAL A 237 2.35 -18.30 -2.78
N LYS A 238 2.88 -17.79 -3.90
CA LYS A 238 2.14 -17.62 -5.15
C LYS A 238 1.64 -18.95 -5.72
N ALA A 239 2.45 -20.00 -5.65
CA ALA A 239 2.06 -21.34 -6.10
C ALA A 239 1.03 -22.03 -5.19
N MET A 240 0.94 -21.62 -3.91
CA MET A 240 -0.03 -22.14 -2.94
C MET A 240 -1.40 -21.47 -3.02
N LEU A 241 -1.55 -20.39 -3.80
CA LEU A 241 -2.84 -19.70 -3.95
C LEU A 241 -3.94 -20.70 -4.31
N SER A 242 -4.99 -20.68 -3.48
CA SER A 242 -6.10 -21.62 -3.54
C SER A 242 -7.39 -20.83 -3.54
N CYS A 243 -8.22 -21.09 -4.55
CA CYS A 243 -9.33 -20.21 -4.90
C CYS A 243 -10.56 -21.00 -5.31
N ASP A 244 -11.73 -20.41 -5.14
CA ASP A 244 -13.00 -20.89 -5.66
C ASP A 244 -13.47 -20.05 -6.83
N LYS A 245 -13.89 -20.73 -7.90
CA LYS A 245 -14.39 -20.06 -9.10
C LYS A 245 -15.80 -19.55 -8.84
N LEU A 246 -16.05 -18.29 -9.19
CA LEU A 246 -17.40 -17.75 -9.15
C LEU A 246 -18.29 -18.39 -10.23
N SER A 247 -19.61 -18.23 -10.06
CA SER A 247 -20.62 -18.84 -10.93
C SER A 247 -20.47 -18.45 -12.41
N SER A 248 -20.02 -17.23 -12.70
CA SER A 248 -19.77 -16.69 -14.04
C SER A 248 -18.28 -16.69 -14.40
N PHE A 249 -17.58 -17.79 -14.08
CA PHE A 249 -16.12 -17.84 -14.09
C PHE A 249 -15.48 -17.29 -15.37
N ASN A 250 -14.60 -16.30 -15.22
CA ASN A 250 -13.75 -15.77 -16.26
C ASN A 250 -12.37 -15.44 -15.68
N TRP A 251 -11.36 -16.24 -16.02
CA TRP A 251 -9.99 -16.05 -15.55
C TRP A 251 -9.43 -14.66 -15.85
N LYS A 252 -9.89 -13.98 -16.92
CA LYS A 252 -9.46 -12.61 -17.23
C LYS A 252 -9.94 -11.60 -16.19
N GLN A 253 -11.01 -11.91 -15.47
CA GLN A 253 -11.64 -11.06 -14.45
C GLN A 253 -11.27 -11.46 -13.03
N GLU A 254 -11.14 -12.76 -12.76
CA GLU A 254 -10.94 -13.26 -11.40
C GLU A 254 -9.70 -14.13 -11.18
N GLY A 255 -8.88 -14.34 -12.22
CA GLY A 255 -7.70 -15.19 -12.11
C GLY A 255 -8.05 -16.65 -11.84
N CYS A 256 -7.54 -17.19 -10.71
CA CYS A 256 -7.93 -18.51 -10.22
C CYS A 256 -9.34 -18.56 -9.62
N GLY A 257 -9.94 -17.41 -9.28
CA GLY A 257 -11.17 -17.30 -8.50
C GLY A 257 -11.01 -16.46 -7.24
N GLU A 258 -12.00 -16.53 -6.35
CA GLU A 258 -11.98 -15.90 -5.05
C GLU A 258 -11.15 -16.68 -4.03
N LEU A 259 -10.36 -15.97 -3.22
CA LEU A 259 -9.49 -16.56 -2.21
C LEU A 259 -10.28 -17.44 -1.22
N ASP A 260 -9.87 -18.70 -1.09
CA ASP A 260 -10.33 -19.59 -0.01
C ASP A 260 -9.19 -19.78 1.01
N LEU A 261 -9.29 -19.08 2.14
CA LEU A 261 -8.29 -19.12 3.20
C LEU A 261 -8.16 -20.51 3.84
N ASN A 262 -9.25 -21.27 3.94
CA ASN A 262 -9.22 -22.64 4.50
C ASN A 262 -8.46 -23.57 3.57
N LYS A 263 -8.67 -23.47 2.25
CA LYS A 263 -7.88 -24.24 1.27
C LYS A 263 -6.42 -23.80 1.28
N LEU A 264 -6.16 -22.49 1.30
CA LEU A 264 -4.80 -21.95 1.33
C LEU A 264 -3.98 -22.47 2.53
N LEU A 265 -4.54 -22.41 3.75
CA LEU A 265 -3.84 -22.83 4.96
C LEU A 265 -3.64 -24.36 5.06
N ASN A 266 -4.45 -25.14 4.34
CA ASN A 266 -4.36 -26.60 4.29
C ASN A 266 -3.72 -27.13 2.99
N ALA A 267 -3.26 -26.24 2.11
CA ALA A 267 -2.56 -26.60 0.90
C ALA A 267 -1.21 -27.27 1.21
N SER A 268 -0.80 -28.21 0.35
CA SER A 268 0.52 -28.83 0.45
C SER A 268 1.60 -27.83 0.03
N VAL A 269 2.68 -27.73 0.81
CA VAL A 269 3.82 -26.87 0.49
C VAL A 269 4.51 -27.40 -0.79
N PRO A 270 4.58 -26.60 -1.87
CA PRO A 270 5.28 -26.99 -3.10
C PRO A 270 6.78 -27.17 -2.85
N SER A 271 7.44 -27.99 -3.67
CA SER A 271 8.90 -28.13 -3.58
C SER A 271 9.60 -26.79 -3.88
N VAL A 272 10.79 -26.59 -3.29
CA VAL A 272 11.59 -25.36 -3.47
C VAL A 272 12.01 -25.15 -4.95
N ALA A 273 11.93 -26.20 -5.77
CA ALA A 273 12.21 -26.14 -7.21
C ALA A 273 11.11 -25.44 -8.02
N VAL A 274 9.98 -25.06 -7.41
CA VAL A 274 9.01 -24.13 -8.01
C VAL A 274 9.60 -22.71 -7.93
N SER A 275 10.71 -22.46 -8.63
CA SER A 275 11.04 -21.11 -9.06
C SER A 275 10.15 -20.82 -10.26
N GLN A 276 9.31 -19.81 -10.19
CA GLN A 276 8.60 -19.39 -11.39
C GLN A 276 9.64 -18.99 -12.45
N GLN A 277 9.53 -19.58 -13.64
CA GLN A 277 10.34 -19.15 -14.77
C GLN A 277 9.69 -17.92 -15.39
N TYR A 278 10.11 -16.75 -14.91
CA TYR A 278 9.71 -15.48 -15.46
C TYR A 278 10.47 -15.28 -16.78
N SER A 279 9.75 -15.33 -17.90
CA SER A 279 10.34 -15.27 -19.24
C SER A 279 10.94 -13.90 -19.58
N ALA A 280 10.64 -12.85 -18.80
CA ALA A 280 11.23 -11.52 -18.95
C ALA A 280 11.17 -10.72 -17.63
N PRO A 281 12.15 -10.84 -16.72
CA PRO A 281 12.22 -9.99 -15.53
C PRO A 281 12.40 -8.52 -15.90
N ALA A 282 11.89 -7.63 -15.06
CA ALA A 282 12.05 -6.19 -15.20
C ALA A 282 13.53 -5.79 -15.14
N THR A 283 13.90 -4.75 -15.90
CA THR A 283 15.25 -4.18 -15.90
C THR A 283 15.34 -2.89 -15.09
N GLY A 284 14.21 -2.22 -14.85
CA GLY A 284 14.13 -0.91 -14.20
C GLY A 284 14.78 0.23 -14.97
N THR A 285 15.13 0.01 -16.24
CA THR A 285 15.86 1.00 -17.07
C THR A 285 14.95 1.92 -17.87
N GLY A 286 13.63 1.73 -17.79
CA GLY A 286 12.61 2.58 -18.39
C GLY A 286 12.54 3.94 -17.71
N LEU A 287 11.74 4.83 -18.27
CA LEU A 287 11.63 6.21 -17.80
C LEU A 287 10.62 6.29 -16.64
N LEU A 288 10.83 7.23 -15.71
CA LEU A 288 9.93 7.49 -14.59
C LEU A 288 8.62 8.12 -15.06
N GLU A 289 8.66 9.03 -16.03
CA GLU A 289 7.45 9.73 -16.47
C GLU A 289 6.40 8.78 -17.08
N PRO A 290 6.76 7.82 -17.96
CA PRO A 290 5.84 6.78 -18.38
C PRO A 290 5.33 5.90 -17.24
N SER A 291 6.12 5.64 -16.19
CA SER A 291 5.64 4.92 -14.98
C SER A 291 4.53 5.68 -14.25
N ARG A 292 4.59 7.02 -14.21
CA ARG A 292 3.49 7.84 -13.67
C ARG A 292 2.23 7.72 -14.50
N GLY A 293 2.40 7.60 -15.82
CA GLY A 293 1.31 7.60 -16.77
C GLY A 293 0.69 9.00 -16.89
N THR A 294 -0.61 9.13 -16.68
CA THR A 294 -1.32 10.42 -16.80
C THR A 294 -1.50 11.16 -15.48
N ASP A 295 -1.18 10.53 -14.35
CA ASP A 295 -1.49 11.04 -13.03
C ASP A 295 -0.24 11.60 -12.36
N HIS A 296 -0.33 12.85 -11.94
CA HIS A 296 0.80 13.56 -11.33
C HIS A 296 0.40 14.19 -10.01
N VAL A 297 1.28 14.09 -9.02
CA VAL A 297 1.21 14.99 -7.87
C VAL A 297 1.60 16.41 -8.33
N SER A 298 1.01 17.42 -7.71
CA SER A 298 1.27 18.82 -8.01
C SER A 298 1.75 19.53 -6.76
N THR A 299 2.65 20.50 -6.93
CA THR A 299 3.06 21.44 -5.88
C THR A 299 2.68 22.84 -6.31
N ASN A 300 1.90 23.57 -5.50
CA ASN A 300 1.43 24.92 -5.82
C ASN A 300 0.73 25.00 -7.19
N GLY A 301 -0.05 23.98 -7.53
CA GLY A 301 -0.75 23.88 -8.81
C GLY A 301 0.14 23.52 -10.01
N VAL A 302 1.44 23.29 -9.80
CA VAL A 302 2.36 22.83 -10.84
C VAL A 302 2.54 21.32 -10.72
N ALA A 303 2.10 20.58 -11.74
CA ALA A 303 2.29 19.13 -11.80
C ALA A 303 3.79 18.78 -11.86
N LEU A 304 4.18 17.78 -11.06
CA LEU A 304 5.49 17.17 -11.11
C LEU A 304 5.59 16.33 -12.38
N GLN A 305 6.34 16.80 -13.37
CA GLN A 305 6.52 16.10 -14.64
C GLN A 305 8.00 15.88 -14.95
N GLY A 306 8.25 14.93 -15.84
CA GLY A 306 9.55 14.60 -16.39
C GLY A 306 10.38 13.68 -15.49
N GLU A 307 11.62 13.42 -15.91
CA GLU A 307 12.54 12.47 -15.27
C GLU A 307 13.19 13.04 -13.99
N GLN A 308 12.36 13.37 -13.01
CA GLN A 308 12.77 13.90 -11.72
C GLN A 308 11.90 13.37 -10.58
N ASP A 309 12.48 13.19 -9.39
CA ASP A 309 11.73 12.82 -8.19
C ASP A 309 10.97 14.02 -7.57
N ILE A 310 10.25 13.76 -6.47
CA ILE A 310 9.48 14.79 -5.76
C ILE A 310 10.33 15.94 -5.17
N PHE A 311 11.66 15.82 -5.14
CA PHE A 311 12.57 16.89 -4.72
C PHE A 311 13.18 17.64 -5.92
N GLY A 312 12.76 17.32 -7.14
CA GLY A 312 13.30 17.88 -8.38
C GLY A 312 14.70 17.37 -8.70
N LYS A 313 15.15 16.26 -8.08
CA LYS A 313 16.42 15.62 -8.47
C LYS A 313 16.18 14.80 -9.74
N PRO A 314 17.10 14.82 -10.72
CA PRO A 314 17.03 13.93 -11.86
C PRO A 314 16.88 12.48 -11.42
N PHE A 315 15.94 11.75 -12.03
CA PHE A 315 15.73 10.33 -11.79
C PHE A 315 16.43 9.55 -12.90
N ALA A 316 17.61 9.00 -12.60
CA ALA A 316 18.38 8.20 -13.54
C ALA A 316 18.06 6.71 -13.32
N SER A 317 16.99 6.20 -13.93
CA SER A 317 16.42 4.86 -13.65
C SER A 317 17.45 3.74 -13.71
N ALA A 318 18.34 3.73 -14.71
CA ALA A 318 19.38 2.71 -14.82
C ALA A 318 20.39 2.73 -13.64
N ALA A 319 20.71 3.91 -13.12
CA ALA A 319 21.60 4.04 -11.96
C ALA A 319 20.88 3.61 -10.66
N ILE A 320 19.60 3.97 -10.53
CA ILE A 320 18.76 3.56 -9.40
C ILE A 320 18.60 2.03 -9.41
N ALA A 321 18.22 1.43 -10.55
CA ALA A 321 18.10 -0.02 -10.70
C ALA A 321 19.40 -0.76 -10.32
N ALA A 322 20.57 -0.22 -10.68
CA ALA A 322 21.85 -0.81 -10.28
C ALA A 322 22.08 -0.76 -8.75
N LEU A 323 21.67 0.33 -8.09
CA LEU A 323 21.74 0.46 -6.64
C LEU A 323 20.75 -0.45 -5.91
N GLU A 324 19.53 -0.60 -6.46
CA GLU A 324 18.50 -1.51 -5.96
C GLU A 324 18.96 -2.96 -6.03
N ALA A 325 19.50 -3.39 -7.18
CA ALA A 325 20.06 -4.73 -7.35
C ALA A 325 21.19 -5.04 -6.36
N ALA A 326 21.96 -4.02 -6.01
CA ALA A 326 23.04 -4.11 -5.03
C ALA A 326 22.56 -3.98 -3.57
N GLY A 327 21.28 -3.68 -3.32
CA GLY A 327 20.74 -3.43 -1.99
C GLY A 327 21.37 -2.21 -1.31
N SER A 328 21.64 -1.15 -2.06
CA SER A 328 22.45 0.00 -1.62
C SER A 328 21.88 1.37 -2.03
N SER A 329 20.60 1.42 -2.43
CA SER A 329 19.96 2.68 -2.84
C SER A 329 19.71 3.67 -1.70
N TRP A 330 19.79 3.21 -0.44
CA TRP A 330 19.70 4.06 0.75
C TRP A 330 21.04 4.14 1.49
N SER A 331 21.35 5.35 1.98
CA SER A 331 22.48 5.55 2.89
C SER A 331 22.19 6.70 3.85
N GLY A 332 22.20 6.43 5.15
CA GLY A 332 22.02 7.46 6.19
C GLY A 332 20.71 8.25 6.08
N GLY A 333 19.61 7.62 5.65
CA GLY A 333 18.32 8.28 5.42
C GLY A 333 18.22 9.06 4.11
N MET A 334 19.26 8.97 3.26
CA MET A 334 19.26 9.54 1.92
C MET A 334 18.92 8.50 0.86
N TRP A 335 18.17 8.94 -0.14
CA TRP A 335 17.87 8.20 -1.38
C TRP A 335 17.89 9.20 -2.53
N ASN A 336 18.47 8.81 -3.68
CA ASN A 336 18.69 9.69 -4.84
C ASN A 336 19.32 11.06 -4.49
N GLY A 337 20.25 11.07 -3.52
CA GLY A 337 20.96 12.29 -3.09
C GLY A 337 20.14 13.33 -2.33
N SER A 338 18.91 12.99 -1.93
CA SER A 338 18.03 13.80 -1.06
C SER A 338 17.79 13.10 0.27
N ILE A 339 17.45 13.84 1.31
CA ILE A 339 17.03 13.27 2.60
C ILE A 339 15.55 12.94 2.52
N TRP A 340 15.21 11.67 2.59
CA TRP A 340 13.83 11.18 2.50
C TRP A 340 13.23 10.81 3.84
N ALA A 341 14.11 10.49 4.80
CA ALA A 341 13.74 10.17 6.16
C ALA A 341 14.57 11.03 7.12
N GLY A 342 13.95 11.48 8.21
CA GLY A 342 14.64 12.31 9.21
C GLY A 342 15.86 11.60 9.81
N SER A 343 16.74 12.34 10.49
CA SER A 343 17.94 11.78 11.15
C SER A 343 17.60 10.68 12.18
N SER A 344 16.38 10.68 12.71
CA SER A 344 15.80 9.63 13.58
C SER A 344 15.33 8.37 12.83
N TRP A 345 15.45 8.32 11.52
CA TRP A 345 15.24 7.12 10.68
C TRP A 345 16.57 6.45 10.28
N SER A 346 17.72 6.98 10.71
CA SER A 346 18.92 6.16 10.83
C SER A 346 18.61 5.07 11.86
N GLY A 347 18.88 3.81 11.54
CA GLY A 347 18.40 2.60 12.23
C GLY A 347 18.70 2.46 13.74
N SER A 348 19.06 3.53 14.45
CA SER A 348 19.35 3.62 15.88
C SER A 348 18.27 4.30 16.73
N SER A 349 17.17 4.83 16.15
CA SER A 349 16.16 5.60 16.92
C SER A 349 14.74 5.02 16.90
N TRP A 350 14.60 3.69 16.85
CA TRP A 350 13.33 3.04 17.18
C TRP A 350 13.24 2.89 18.70
N SER A 351 12.83 3.94 19.41
CA SER A 351 12.27 3.73 20.75
C SER A 351 10.94 3.00 20.56
N GLY A 352 10.97 1.69 20.83
CA GLY A 352 9.84 0.80 20.68
C GLY A 352 8.63 1.32 21.43
N SER A 353 7.63 1.82 20.70
CA SER A 353 6.24 1.71 21.13
C SER A 353 5.77 0.31 20.75
N SER A 354 6.37 -0.70 21.36
CA SER A 354 5.75 -2.02 21.45
C SER A 354 4.46 -1.81 22.22
N TRP A 355 3.32 -1.91 21.54
CA TRP A 355 2.03 -2.01 22.23
C TRP A 355 1.97 -3.40 22.87
N SER A 356 2.77 -3.61 23.92
CA SER A 356 2.53 -4.68 24.88
C SER A 356 1.26 -4.29 25.61
N GLY A 357 0.21 -5.09 25.43
CA GLY A 357 -1.07 -4.89 26.08
C GLY A 357 -0.90 -4.59 27.58
N SER A 358 -1.44 -3.46 28.00
CA SER A 358 -1.81 -3.20 29.37
C SER A 358 -2.97 -2.24 29.31
N SER A 359 -4.14 -2.74 29.70
CA SER A 359 -5.32 -1.96 29.96
C SER A 359 -4.99 -0.85 30.97
N TRP A 360 -5.32 0.41 30.67
CA TRP A 360 -5.31 1.46 31.68
C TRP A 360 -6.68 2.10 31.76
N SER A 361 -7.45 1.61 32.73
CA SER A 361 -8.53 2.36 33.35
C SER A 361 -7.92 3.34 34.35
N GLY A 362 -8.47 4.55 34.44
CA GLY A 362 -8.23 5.46 35.57
C GLY A 362 -7.32 6.66 35.28
N SER A 363 -7.97 7.83 35.22
CA SER A 363 -7.62 9.08 35.91
C SER A 363 -6.14 9.49 36.10
N SER A 364 -5.79 10.61 35.46
CA SER A 364 -4.94 11.70 35.97
C SER A 364 -3.52 11.39 36.44
N TRP A 365 -2.51 11.83 35.66
CA TRP A 365 -1.15 12.05 36.21
C TRP A 365 -0.52 13.34 35.68
N SER A 366 -0.26 14.24 36.63
CA SER A 366 0.54 15.45 36.54
C SER A 366 2.02 15.16 36.85
N GLY A 367 2.93 15.88 36.20
CA GLY A 367 4.24 16.21 36.77
C GLY A 367 5.44 15.39 36.28
N SER A 368 6.28 16.08 35.50
CA SER A 368 7.73 16.15 35.62
C SER A 368 8.57 14.85 35.60
N SER A 369 9.40 14.71 34.56
CA SER A 369 10.88 14.79 34.65
C SER A 369 11.56 13.86 33.65
N TRP A 370 12.16 14.39 32.59
CA TRP A 370 13.37 13.80 32.00
C TRP A 370 14.34 14.93 31.62
N SER A 371 15.46 14.95 32.34
CA SER A 371 16.62 15.82 32.20
C SER A 371 17.60 15.28 31.14
N GLY A 372 18.12 16.15 30.28
CA GLY A 372 19.20 15.82 29.34
C GLY A 372 19.64 17.02 28.50
N SER A 373 20.68 17.69 28.98
CA SER A 373 21.49 18.82 28.46
C SER A 373 21.68 18.80 26.93
N SER A 374 21.64 19.90 26.16
CA SER A 374 22.16 21.25 26.40
C SER A 374 21.51 22.22 25.40
N TRP A 375 20.97 23.34 25.89
CA TRP A 375 20.50 24.46 25.07
C TRP A 375 21.42 25.65 25.28
N SER A 376 22.01 26.17 24.21
CA SER A 376 22.66 27.47 24.19
C SER A 376 21.96 28.34 23.14
N GLY A 377 21.26 29.39 23.59
CA GLY A 377 20.63 30.35 22.69
C GLY A 377 19.42 31.03 23.31
N SER A 378 19.69 32.11 24.04
CA SER A 378 18.80 32.89 24.88
C SER A 378 17.65 33.59 24.13
N SER A 379 16.46 33.59 24.75
CA SER A 379 15.61 34.76 25.05
C SER A 379 14.12 34.47 24.84
N TRP A 380 13.39 34.34 25.95
CA TRP A 380 11.94 34.47 25.98
C TRP A 380 11.60 35.92 26.32
N SER A 381 10.83 36.58 25.47
CA SER A 381 10.08 37.78 25.83
C SER A 381 8.82 37.90 24.98
N GLY A 382 7.66 37.80 25.62
CA GLY A 382 6.52 38.71 25.44
C GLY A 382 5.80 38.78 24.09
N SER A 383 4.51 38.42 24.16
CA SER A 383 3.40 39.16 23.55
C SER A 383 3.11 38.94 22.05
N SER A 384 1.96 38.28 21.84
CA SER A 384 0.99 38.49 20.76
C SER A 384 1.50 38.69 19.32
N TRP A 385 1.32 37.68 18.47
CA TRP A 385 1.27 37.85 17.02
C TRP A 385 0.03 37.17 16.44
N SER A 386 -0.98 38.00 16.16
CA SER A 386 -1.98 37.76 15.12
C SER A 386 -1.37 38.11 13.75
N GLY A 387 -1.57 37.25 12.74
CA GLY A 387 -1.03 37.40 11.39
C GLY A 387 0.28 36.60 11.25
N SER A 388 0.51 35.81 10.21
CA SER A 388 0.08 35.96 8.82
C SER A 388 0.09 34.58 8.17
N SER A 389 -0.79 34.35 7.21
CA SER A 389 -0.83 33.15 6.37
C SER A 389 0.56 32.80 5.85
N TRP A 390 1.07 31.63 6.23
CA TRP A 390 2.26 31.06 5.61
C TRP A 390 1.81 30.46 4.28
N SER A 391 2.34 30.99 3.18
CA SER A 391 2.33 30.32 1.89
C SER A 391 3.27 29.11 1.98
N GLY A 392 2.80 28.05 2.64
CA GLY A 392 3.40 26.74 2.57
C GLY A 392 3.08 26.15 1.20
N SER A 393 4.08 25.52 0.57
CA SER A 393 3.86 24.85 -0.71
C SER A 393 2.77 23.78 -0.54
N SER A 394 1.64 23.93 -1.23
CA SER A 394 0.54 22.97 -1.14
C SER A 394 0.76 21.86 -2.15
N TRP A 395 0.96 20.63 -1.65
CA TRP A 395 0.97 19.44 -2.49
C TRP A 395 -0.46 18.90 -2.64
N SER A 396 -0.86 18.54 -3.86
CA SER A 396 -2.16 17.94 -4.17
C SER A 396 -2.03 16.90 -5.29
N GLY A 397 -2.77 15.80 -5.22
CA GLY A 397 -2.89 14.84 -6.32
C GLY A 397 -3.82 15.34 -7.42
N SER A 398 -3.47 15.13 -8.69
CA SER A 398 -4.38 15.46 -9.81
C SER A 398 -5.44 14.38 -10.06
N SER A 399 -5.23 13.14 -9.61
CA SER A 399 -6.21 12.04 -9.61
C SER A 399 -5.68 10.85 -8.81
N TRP A 400 -5.93 10.80 -7.50
CA TRP A 400 -5.74 9.57 -6.73
C TRP A 400 -6.77 9.42 -5.60
N SER A 401 -7.46 8.28 -5.61
CA SER A 401 -8.40 7.74 -4.62
C SER A 401 -9.65 8.53 -4.20
N GLY A 402 -9.73 9.85 -4.32
CA GLY A 402 -10.95 10.59 -3.93
C GLY A 402 -12.22 10.16 -4.69
N GLY A 403 -12.09 9.86 -5.99
CA GLY A 403 -13.19 9.39 -6.85
C GLY A 403 -13.36 7.87 -6.91
N SER A 404 -12.51 7.10 -6.23
CA SER A 404 -12.49 5.63 -6.27
C SER A 404 -13.24 4.97 -5.11
N TRP A 405 -13.58 5.75 -4.08
CA TRP A 405 -14.60 5.38 -3.10
C TRP A 405 -15.95 5.59 -3.76
N LEU A 406 -16.44 4.58 -4.47
CA LEU A 406 -17.66 4.73 -5.24
C LEU A 406 -18.85 4.96 -4.31
N GLY A 407 -19.28 6.22 -4.24
CA GLY A 407 -20.55 6.71 -3.70
C GLY A 407 -21.82 6.07 -4.30
N ALA A 408 -21.70 5.10 -5.21
CA ALA A 408 -22.79 4.64 -6.08
C ALA A 408 -23.31 3.21 -5.82
N SER A 409 -22.71 2.43 -4.92
CA SER A 409 -23.19 1.07 -4.58
C SER A 409 -23.80 0.93 -3.18
N TRP A 410 -24.23 2.02 -2.55
CA TRP A 410 -24.74 2.04 -1.16
C TRP A 410 -26.19 1.54 -1.02
N GLY A 411 -26.67 0.82 -2.03
CA GLY A 411 -28.04 0.33 -2.12
C GLY A 411 -28.10 -1.19 -1.94
N ARG A 412 -28.27 -1.58 -0.66
CA ARG A 412 -28.61 -2.90 -0.10
C ARG A 412 -27.67 -4.06 -0.38
#